data_AF-A0A9D2KH58-F1
#
_entry.id   AF-A0A9D2KH58-F1
#
_cell.length_a   1.000
_cell.length_b   1.000
_cell.length_c   1.000
_cell.angle_alpha   90.00
_cell.angle_beta   90.00
_cell.angle_gamma   90.00
#
_symmetry.space_group_name_H-M   'P 1'
#
loop_
_entity.id
_entity.type
_entity.pdbx_description
1 polymer ?
#
loop_
_entity_poly.entity_id
_entity_poly.type
_entity_poly.pdbx_seq_one_letter_code
_entity_poly.pdbx_strand_id
1 'polypeptide(L)'
;MDILESFSAPTAAWFRGAFARPTDAQTGAWAAISAGRHALVVAPTGSGKTLSAFLWALDRVFRDDRGAETLPGFEGRTTARAKRRTKILYISPLKALGVDVERNLQSPLVGITQAAKRLGVDPPEVSVGVRSGDTPPRDRQRMLR
;
A
#
# COMPACT_ATOMS: atom_id res chain seq x y z
N MET A 1 -23.42 2.22 3.62
CA MET A 1 -22.28 2.97 3.08
C MET A 1 -21.29 1.98 2.53
N ASP A 2 -20.88 2.10 1.27
CA ASP A 2 -19.93 1.18 0.67
C ASP A 2 -18.52 1.55 1.15
N ILE A 3 -17.82 0.62 1.83
CA ILE A 3 -16.48 0.89 2.37
C ILE A 3 -15.47 1.25 1.28
N LEU A 4 -15.73 0.85 0.02
CA LEU A 4 -14.89 1.20 -1.12
C LEU A 4 -14.96 2.69 -1.48
N GLU A 5 -16.00 3.43 -1.04
CA GLU A 5 -16.08 4.88 -1.20
C GLU A 5 -15.06 5.63 -0.34
N SER A 6 -14.53 4.97 0.70
CA SER A 6 -13.44 5.52 1.50
C SER A 6 -12.10 5.52 0.77
N PHE A 7 -11.95 4.77 -0.34
CA PHE A 7 -10.73 4.68 -1.15
C PHE A 7 -10.71 5.72 -2.28
N SER A 8 -9.54 5.97 -2.88
CA SER A 8 -9.48 6.80 -4.08
C SER A 8 -10.18 6.09 -5.25
N ALA A 9 -10.71 6.87 -6.19
CA ALA A 9 -11.45 6.33 -7.33
C ALA A 9 -10.67 5.24 -8.12
N PRO A 10 -9.35 5.38 -8.40
CA PRO A 10 -8.57 4.32 -9.04
C PRO A 10 -8.52 3.02 -8.23
N THR A 11 -8.30 3.11 -6.92
CA THR A 11 -8.21 1.94 -6.05
C THR A 11 -9.54 1.22 -5.93
N ALA A 12 -10.62 1.98 -5.74
CA ALA A 12 -11.97 1.43 -5.68
C ALA A 12 -12.38 0.78 -7.01
N ALA A 13 -12.08 1.43 -8.15
CA ALA A 13 -12.34 0.89 -9.48
C ALA A 13 -11.57 -0.40 -9.76
N TRP A 14 -10.29 -0.46 -9.37
CA TRP A 14 -9.52 -1.70 -9.45
C TRP A 14 -10.13 -2.81 -8.61
N PHE A 15 -10.44 -2.54 -7.34
CA PHE A 15 -10.98 -3.56 -6.45
C PHE A 15 -12.30 -4.14 -6.96
N ARG A 16 -13.23 -3.28 -7.41
CA ARG A 16 -14.52 -3.71 -7.99
C ARG A 16 -14.36 -4.53 -9.27
N GLY A 17 -13.30 -4.29 -10.05
CA GLY A 17 -12.98 -5.09 -11.24
C GLY A 17 -12.30 -6.43 -10.92
N ALA A 18 -11.58 -6.52 -9.80
CA ALA A 18 -10.82 -7.70 -9.41
C ALA A 18 -11.59 -8.67 -8.49
N PHE A 19 -12.55 -8.17 -7.71
CA PHE A 19 -13.28 -8.94 -6.70
C PHE A 19 -14.76 -8.61 -6.71
N ALA A 20 -15.60 -9.60 -6.39
CA ALA A 20 -17.05 -9.40 -6.32
C ALA A 20 -17.48 -8.46 -5.19
N ARG A 21 -16.87 -8.60 -4.00
CA ARG A 21 -17.12 -7.75 -2.82
C ARG A 21 -16.00 -7.87 -1.79
N PRO A 22 -15.82 -6.87 -0.91
CA PRO A 22 -14.94 -6.99 0.26
C PRO A 22 -15.36 -8.11 1.19
N THR A 23 -14.39 -8.74 1.87
CA THR A 23 -14.65 -9.64 3.00
C THR A 23 -14.98 -8.84 4.26
N ASP A 24 -15.54 -9.50 5.27
CA ASP A 24 -15.81 -8.86 6.56
C ASP A 24 -14.51 -8.40 7.25
N ALA A 25 -13.45 -9.21 7.13
CA ALA A 25 -12.12 -8.87 7.64
C ALA A 25 -11.51 -7.65 6.94
N GLN A 26 -11.74 -7.49 5.63
CA GLN A 26 -11.33 -6.30 4.88
C GLN A 26 -12.14 -5.08 5.31
N THR A 27 -13.47 -5.19 5.34
CA THR A 27 -14.38 -4.10 5.71
C THR A 27 -14.08 -3.57 7.11
N GLY A 28 -13.94 -4.45 8.11
CA GLY A 28 -13.62 -4.07 9.48
C GLY A 28 -12.23 -3.42 9.61
N ALA A 29 -11.23 -3.96 8.93
CA ALA A 29 -9.89 -3.38 8.93
C ALA A 29 -9.89 -1.98 8.31
N TRP A 30 -10.49 -1.80 7.14
CA TRP A 30 -10.51 -0.52 6.44
C TRP A 30 -11.30 0.53 7.22
N ALA A 31 -12.42 0.18 7.86
CA ALA A 31 -13.17 1.10 8.70
C ALA A 31 -12.35 1.59 9.93
N ALA A 32 -11.48 0.76 10.48
CA ALA A 32 -10.56 1.16 11.55
C ALA A 32 -9.42 2.04 11.02
N ILE A 33 -8.74 1.57 9.99
CA ILE A 33 -7.53 2.23 9.45
C ILE A 33 -7.88 3.57 8.81
N SER A 34 -9.01 3.68 8.10
CA SER A 34 -9.44 4.92 7.46
C SER A 34 -9.76 6.03 8.47
N ALA A 35 -10.11 5.66 9.70
CA ALA A 35 -10.32 6.57 10.80
C ALA A 35 -9.03 6.86 11.61
N GLY A 36 -7.86 6.50 11.08
CA GLY A 36 -6.56 6.72 11.71
C GLY A 36 -6.25 5.81 12.90
N ARG A 37 -7.03 4.74 13.12
CA ARG A 37 -6.83 3.82 14.24
C ARG A 37 -5.91 2.66 13.88
N HIS A 38 -5.22 2.11 14.88
CA HIS A 38 -4.55 0.82 14.75
C HIS A 38 -5.57 -0.33 14.67
N ALA A 39 -5.26 -1.36 13.90
CA ALA A 39 -6.13 -2.51 13.69
C ALA A 39 -5.37 -3.83 13.82
N LEU A 40 -5.92 -4.77 14.60
CA LEU A 40 -5.49 -6.16 14.66
C LEU A 40 -6.55 -7.03 13.97
N VAL A 41 -6.20 -7.62 12.84
CA VAL A 41 -7.14 -8.43 12.04
C VAL A 41 -6.98 -9.91 12.41
N VAL A 42 -7.96 -10.43 13.15
CA VAL A 42 -8.06 -11.87 13.49
C VAL A 42 -9.09 -12.51 12.56
N ALA A 43 -8.62 -13.27 11.58
CA ALA A 43 -9.49 -13.95 10.62
C ALA A 43 -8.84 -15.24 10.09
N PRO A 44 -9.63 -16.23 9.62
CA PRO A 44 -9.12 -17.43 8.97
C PRO A 44 -8.24 -17.17 7.72
N THR A 45 -7.57 -18.20 7.24
CA THR A 45 -6.95 -18.18 5.91
C THR A 45 -8.02 -17.95 4.84
N GLY A 46 -7.65 -17.36 3.69
CA GLY A 46 -8.61 -17.03 2.63
C GLY A 46 -9.48 -15.78 2.89
N SER A 47 -9.49 -15.19 4.09
CA SER A 47 -10.30 -14.00 4.39
C SER A 47 -9.76 -12.68 3.84
N GLY A 48 -8.74 -12.71 2.97
CA GLY A 48 -8.20 -11.51 2.34
C GLY A 48 -7.35 -10.60 3.24
N LYS A 49 -6.83 -11.11 4.38
CA LYS A 49 -6.05 -10.36 5.39
C LYS A 49 -4.93 -9.49 4.82
N THR A 50 -4.23 -9.97 3.80
CA THR A 50 -3.16 -9.22 3.12
C THR A 50 -3.70 -7.92 2.54
N LEU A 51 -4.76 -7.98 1.72
CA LEU A 51 -5.37 -6.77 1.17
C LEU A 51 -6.07 -5.92 2.25
N SER A 52 -6.57 -6.52 3.33
CA SER A 52 -7.11 -5.78 4.48
C SER A 52 -6.08 -4.79 5.04
N ALA A 53 -4.81 -5.19 5.13
CA ALA A 53 -3.74 -4.33 5.62
C ALA A 53 -3.16 -3.42 4.52
N PHE A 54 -2.83 -3.98 3.36
CA PHE A 54 -2.02 -3.28 2.35
C PHE A 54 -2.81 -2.32 1.47
N LEU A 55 -4.08 -2.60 1.16
CA LEU A 55 -4.78 -1.82 0.15
C LEU A 55 -4.95 -0.36 0.57
N TRP A 56 -5.25 -0.11 1.84
CA TRP A 56 -5.32 1.25 2.38
C TRP A 56 -3.97 1.96 2.34
N ALA A 57 -2.89 1.24 2.67
CA ALA A 57 -1.55 1.79 2.65
C ALA A 57 -1.12 2.18 1.22
N LEU A 58 -1.41 1.33 0.23
CA LEU A 58 -1.19 1.64 -1.18
C LEU A 58 -2.02 2.84 -1.62
N ASP A 59 -3.30 2.88 -1.27
CA ASP A 59 -4.19 3.98 -1.62
C ASP A 59 -3.67 5.34 -1.09
N ARG A 60 -3.13 5.37 0.14
CA ARG A 60 -2.47 6.56 0.69
C ARG A 60 -1.27 7.00 -0.13
N VAL A 61 -0.41 6.07 -0.58
CA VAL A 61 0.71 6.42 -1.47
C VAL A 61 0.22 7.04 -2.78
N PHE A 62 -0.89 6.53 -3.33
CA PHE A 62 -1.52 7.08 -4.53
C PHE A 62 -2.20 8.45 -4.31
N ARG A 63 -2.56 8.81 -3.06
CA ARG A 63 -3.12 10.12 -2.69
C ARG A 63 -2.05 11.15 -2.34
N ASP A 64 -1.09 10.78 -1.48
CA ASP A 64 -0.14 11.71 -0.85
C ASP A 64 0.83 12.35 -1.87
N ASP A 65 1.08 11.71 -3.02
CA ASP A 65 1.89 12.32 -4.09
C ASP A 65 1.14 13.47 -4.82
N ARG A 66 -0.18 13.59 -4.61
CA ARG A 66 -1.02 14.69 -5.14
C ARG A 66 -1.12 15.89 -4.21
N GLY A 67 -0.59 15.78 -3.00
CA GLY A 67 -0.60 16.84 -2.00
C GLY A 67 0.18 16.34 -0.81
N ALA A 68 1.43 16.80 -0.69
CA ALA A 68 2.36 16.33 0.33
C ALA A 68 1.83 16.65 1.74
N GLU A 69 1.04 15.75 2.32
CA GLU A 69 0.83 15.71 3.75
C GLU A 69 2.20 15.43 4.39
N THR A 70 2.71 16.45 5.07
CA THR A 70 3.87 16.31 5.94
C THR A 70 3.49 15.37 7.07
N LEU A 71 4.08 14.17 7.07
CA LEU A 71 4.04 13.31 8.24
C LEU A 71 4.58 14.07 9.45
N PRO A 72 3.93 13.99 10.62
CA PRO A 72 4.43 14.60 11.86
C PRO A 72 5.89 14.19 12.11
N GLY A 73 6.77 15.16 12.37
CA GLY A 73 8.22 14.94 12.54
C GLY A 73 9.06 14.97 11.25
N PHE A 74 8.44 15.21 10.08
CA PHE A 74 9.14 15.40 8.81
C PHE A 74 8.87 16.76 8.14
N GLU A 75 8.33 17.71 8.91
CA GLU A 75 8.09 19.10 8.51
C GLU A 75 9.37 19.75 7.93
N GLY A 76 9.22 20.50 6.83
CA GLY A 76 10.30 21.30 6.24
C GLY A 76 11.31 20.57 5.36
N ARG A 77 11.19 19.25 5.12
CA ARG A 77 12.10 18.53 4.21
C ARG A 77 11.49 18.35 2.82
N THR A 78 11.48 19.40 2.00
CA THR A 78 10.94 19.41 0.62
C THR A 78 12.01 19.21 -0.46
N THR A 79 12.98 18.33 -0.23
CA THR A 79 14.01 18.01 -1.24
C THR A 79 13.54 16.93 -2.21
N ALA A 80 14.18 16.78 -3.38
CA ALA A 80 13.95 15.63 -4.27
C ALA A 80 14.16 14.27 -3.56
N ARG A 81 15.04 14.22 -2.54
CA ARG A 81 15.23 13.07 -1.66
C ARG A 81 14.04 12.80 -0.73
N ALA A 82 13.17 13.78 -0.51
CA ALA A 82 11.92 13.58 0.21
C ALA A 82 10.87 12.80 -0.60
N LYS A 83 10.96 12.83 -1.93
CA LYS A 83 10.08 12.06 -2.83
C LYS A 83 10.36 10.55 -2.79
N ARG A 84 11.60 10.14 -2.48
CA ARG A 84 12.02 8.73 -2.39
C ARG A 84 12.18 8.25 -0.95
N ARG A 85 11.11 8.34 -0.16
CA ARG A 85 11.11 7.85 1.23
C ARG A 85 10.29 6.58 1.37
N THR A 86 10.71 5.71 2.28
CA THR A 86 9.89 4.59 2.73
C THR A 86 8.61 5.13 3.36
N LYS A 87 7.47 4.91 2.70
CA LYS A 87 6.14 5.31 3.19
C LYS A 87 5.43 4.22 3.99
N ILE A 88 5.76 2.95 3.69
CA ILE A 88 5.12 1.77 4.28
C ILE A 88 6.23 0.80 4.69
N LEU A 89 6.15 0.26 5.91
CA LEU A 89 7.04 -0.78 6.41
C LEU A 89 6.23 -2.04 6.73
N TYR A 90 6.50 -3.12 6.01
CA TYR A 90 5.99 -4.45 6.34
C TYR A 90 7.06 -5.25 7.07
N ILE A 91 6.68 -5.86 8.19
CA ILE A 91 7.55 -6.69 9.02
C ILE A 91 6.97 -8.11 9.02
N SER A 92 7.82 -9.08 8.67
CA SER A 92 7.48 -10.49 8.67
C SER A 92 8.42 -11.25 9.61
N PRO A 93 7.92 -12.20 10.42
CA PRO A 93 8.78 -13.11 11.18
C PRO A 93 9.52 -14.12 10.28
N LEU A 94 9.09 -14.28 9.03
CA LEU A 94 9.67 -15.23 8.06
C LEU A 94 10.21 -14.52 6.81
N LYS A 95 11.43 -14.86 6.40
CA LYS A 95 12.07 -14.29 5.20
C LYS A 95 11.26 -14.55 3.93
N ALA A 96 10.82 -15.80 3.72
CA ALA A 96 10.05 -16.22 2.54
C ALA A 96 8.76 -15.41 2.38
N LEU A 97 8.05 -15.17 3.48
CA LEU A 97 6.81 -14.41 3.48
C LEU A 97 7.02 -12.93 3.05
N GLY A 98 8.20 -12.35 3.30
CA GLY A 98 8.55 -11.02 2.79
C GLY A 98 8.60 -10.98 1.26
N VAL A 99 9.22 -11.99 0.65
CA VAL A 99 9.32 -12.13 -0.82
C VAL A 99 7.93 -12.43 -1.42
N ASP A 100 7.14 -13.28 -0.78
CA ASP A 100 5.79 -13.61 -1.25
C ASP A 100 4.87 -12.37 -1.20
N VAL A 101 4.98 -11.54 -0.16
CA VAL A 101 4.23 -10.29 -0.08
C VAL A 101 4.64 -9.32 -1.18
N GLU A 102 5.93 -9.13 -1.45
CA GLU A 102 6.40 -8.28 -2.56
C GLU A 102 5.81 -8.72 -3.91
N ARG A 103 5.77 -10.03 -4.19
CA ARG A 103 5.15 -10.58 -5.40
C ARG A 103 3.64 -10.33 -5.43
N ASN A 104 2.96 -10.56 -4.31
CA ASN A 104 1.52 -10.36 -4.20
C ASN A 104 1.09 -8.89 -4.35
N LEU A 105 1.99 -7.93 -4.10
CA LEU A 105 1.74 -6.50 -4.31
C LEU A 105 1.80 -6.08 -5.78
N GLN A 106 2.36 -6.90 -6.68
CA GLN A 106 2.46 -6.54 -8.11
C GLN A 106 1.08 -6.36 -8.76
N SER A 107 0.16 -7.29 -8.51
CA SER A 107 -1.20 -7.24 -9.07
C SER A 107 -1.98 -5.97 -8.68
N PRO A 108 -2.11 -5.60 -7.38
CA PRO A 108 -2.77 -4.35 -7.02
C PRO A 108 -2.03 -3.12 -7.56
N LEU A 109 -0.70 -3.06 -7.52
CA LEU A 109 0.04 -1.90 -8.00
C LEU A 109 -0.19 -1.66 -9.50
N VAL A 110 -0.05 -2.69 -10.33
CA VAL A 110 -0.33 -2.61 -11.76
C VAL A 110 -1.79 -2.27 -12.00
N GLY A 111 -2.71 -2.94 -11.30
CA GLY A 111 -4.14 -2.75 -11.50
C GLY A 111 -4.64 -1.35 -11.15
N ILE A 112 -4.20 -0.80 -10.01
CA ILE A 112 -4.52 0.57 -9.59
C ILE A 112 -3.90 1.59 -10.55
N THR A 113 -2.67 1.36 -11.01
CA THR A 113 -1.99 2.21 -12.01
C THR A 113 -2.79 2.29 -13.31
N GLN A 114 -3.26 1.14 -13.81
CA GLN A 114 -4.07 1.09 -15.04
C GLN A 114 -5.46 1.71 -14.83
N ALA A 115 -6.07 1.51 -13.66
CA ALA A 115 -7.32 2.17 -13.31
C ALA A 115 -7.17 3.70 -13.26
N ALA A 116 -6.07 4.21 -12.70
CA ALA A 116 -5.77 5.64 -12.66
C ALA A 116 -5.64 6.23 -14.07
N LYS A 117 -4.87 5.57 -14.95
CA LYS A 117 -4.70 5.98 -16.35
C LYS A 117 -6.02 6.03 -17.11
N ARG A 118 -6.89 5.02 -16.95
CA ARG A 118 -8.24 5.00 -17.55
C ARG A 118 -9.13 6.13 -17.06
N LEU A 119 -8.97 6.55 -15.80
CA LEU A 119 -9.68 7.67 -15.21
C LEU A 119 -9.03 9.03 -15.53
N GLY A 120 -8.02 9.06 -16.41
CA GLY A 120 -7.33 10.29 -16.81
C GLY A 120 -6.44 10.88 -15.71
N VAL A 121 -6.01 10.07 -14.74
CA VAL A 121 -5.17 10.54 -13.64
C VAL A 121 -3.78 9.94 -13.70
N ASP A 122 -2.77 10.80 -13.54
CA ASP A 122 -1.38 10.36 -13.49
C ASP A 122 -1.10 9.60 -12.17
N PRO A 123 -0.69 8.32 -12.23
CA PRO A 123 -0.35 7.56 -11.04
C PRO A 123 1.11 7.83 -10.63
N PRO A 124 1.43 7.84 -9.32
CA PRO A 124 2.80 7.95 -8.87
C PRO A 124 3.62 6.70 -9.21
N GLU A 125 4.94 6.87 -9.29
CA GLU A 125 5.86 5.74 -9.33
C GLU A 125 6.01 5.12 -7.93
N VAL A 126 5.49 3.90 -7.76
CA VAL A 126 5.59 3.16 -6.50
C VAL A 126 6.66 2.08 -6.61
N SER A 127 7.71 2.19 -5.79
CA SER A 127 8.72 1.14 -5.63
C SER A 127 8.42 0.24 -4.43
N VAL A 128 8.66 -1.06 -4.59
CA VAL A 128 8.63 -2.05 -3.50
C VAL A 128 10.03 -2.66 -3.38
N GLY A 129 10.45 -3.00 -2.16
CA GLY A 129 11.70 -3.72 -1.95
C GLY A 129 11.69 -4.52 -0.66
N VAL A 130 12.43 -5.62 -0.65
CA VAL A 130 12.58 -6.52 0.50
C VAL A 130 13.97 -6.43 1.10
N ARG A 131 14.04 -6.13 2.41
CA ARG A 131 15.29 -6.10 3.18
C ARG A 131 15.33 -7.24 4.19
N SER A 132 16.29 -8.14 4.03
CA SER A 132 16.53 -9.28 4.93
C SER A 132 18.04 -9.49 5.14
N GLY A 133 18.38 -10.53 5.92
CA GLY A 133 19.76 -11.00 6.05
C GLY A 133 20.40 -11.43 4.72
N ASP A 134 19.58 -11.88 3.75
CA ASP A 134 20.05 -12.40 2.47
C ASP A 134 20.22 -11.29 1.42
N THR A 135 19.73 -10.06 1.67
CA THR A 135 19.86 -8.94 0.73
C THR A 135 21.34 -8.62 0.49
N PRO A 136 21.86 -8.66 -0.76
CA PRO A 136 23.26 -8.34 -1.04
C PRO A 136 23.64 -6.91 -0.66
N PRO A 137 24.88 -6.63 -0.22
CA PRO A 137 25.33 -5.29 0.18
C PRO A 137 25.06 -4.19 -0.87
N ARG A 138 25.15 -4.51 -2.16
CA ARG A 138 24.85 -3.59 -3.26
C ARG A 138 23.39 -3.14 -3.24
N ASP A 139 22.46 -4.08 -3.05
CA ASP A 139 21.02 -3.78 -3.00
C ASP A 139 20.65 -3.05 -1.72
N ARG A 140 21.33 -3.39 -0.61
CA ARG A 140 21.23 -2.65 0.65
C ARG A 140 21.59 -1.17 0.47
N GLN A 141 22.64 -0.87 -0.30
CA GLN A 141 23.05 0.51 -0.59
C GLN A 141 22.08 1.22 -1.53
N ARG A 142 21.50 0.52 -2.52
CA ARG A 142 20.47 1.10 -3.41
C ARG A 142 19.24 1.56 -2.63
N MET A 143 18.83 0.84 -1.59
CA MET A 143 17.68 1.19 -0.75
C MET A 143 17.90 2.45 0.12
N LEU A 144 19.14 2.90 0.31
CA LEU A 144 19.45 4.11 1.10
C LEU A 144 19.42 5.41 0.28
N ARG A 145 19.32 5.29 -1.05
CA ARG A 145 19.40 6.38 -2.02
C ARG A 145 18.03 6.74 -2.56
#